data_AF-A0A2A3T936-F1
#
_entry.id   AF-A0A2A3T936-F1
#
_cell.length_a   1.000
_cell.length_b   1.000
_cell.length_c   1.000
_cell.angle_alpha   90.00
_cell.angle_beta   90.00
_cell.angle_gamma   90.00
#
_symmetry.space_group_name_H-M   'P 1'
#
loop_
_entity.id
_entity.type
_entity.pdbx_description
1 polymer ?
#
loop_
_entity_poly.entity_id
_entity_poly.type
_entity_poly.pdbx_seq_one_letter_code
_entity_poly.pdbx_strand_id
1 'polypeptide(L)' 'MSEIEFLKLENQKLRNYILLEVSEIEFKNRVDEIKQNFQNSADLERLIVPILDRIEKIKSEKLSIASELNLN' A
#
# COMPACT_ATOMS: atom_id res chain seq x y z
N MET A 1 27.41 13.31 2.15
CA MET A 1 26.49 12.68 3.12
C MET A 1 27.33 11.78 3.98
N SER A 2 27.24 11.91 5.31
CA SER A 2 27.89 10.99 6.25
C SER A 2 27.19 9.62 6.24
N GLU A 3 27.89 8.60 6.73
CA GLU A 3 27.31 7.26 6.90
C GLU A 3 26.03 7.27 7.74
N ILE A 4 26.01 8.08 8.81
CA ILE A 4 24.83 8.25 9.67
C ILE A 4 23.66 8.88 8.91
N GLU A 5 23.90 9.87 8.06
CA GLU A 5 22.86 10.50 7.24
C GLU A 5 22.30 9.51 6.20
N PHE A 6 23.16 8.69 5.59
CA PHE A 6 22.74 7.62 4.68
C PHE A 6 21.85 6.60 5.39
N LEU A 7 22.27 6.09 6.55
CA LEU A 7 21.49 5.12 7.33
C LEU A 7 20.15 5.69 7.79
N LYS A 8 20.07 6.98 8.14
CA LYS A 8 18.80 7.63 8.48
C LYS A 8 17.85 7.67 7.29
N LEU A 9 18.34 7.99 6.10
CA LEU A 9 17.56 8.02 4.88
C LEU A 9 17.06 6.62 4.51
N GLU A 10 17.93 5.62 4.56
CA GLU A 10 17.58 4.22 4.31
C GLU A 10 16.52 3.72 5.30
N ASN A 11 16.70 4.01 6.59
CA ASN A 11 15.72 3.65 7.62
C ASN A 11 14.35 4.33 7.39
N GLN A 12 14.34 5.59 6.95
CA GLN A 12 13.11 6.29 6.61
C GLN A 12 12.39 5.63 5.43
N LYS A 13 13.13 5.24 4.37
CA LYS A 13 12.56 4.52 3.23
C LYS A 13 11.98 3.16 3.65
N LEU A 14 12.68 2.40 4.50
CA LEU A 14 12.18 1.13 5.05
C LEU A 14 10.88 1.32 5.84
N ARG A 15 10.81 2.35 6.69
CA ARG A 15 9.57 2.69 7.42
C ARG A 15 8.42 3.02 6.47
N ASN A 16 8.69 3.80 5.41
CA ASN A 16 7.69 4.11 4.39
C ASN A 16 7.21 2.84 3.67
N TYR A 17 8.12 1.94 3.31
CA TYR A 17 7.78 0.66 2.70
C TYR A 17 6.86 -0.17 3.60
N ILE A 18 7.20 -0.29 4.90
CA ILE A 18 6.39 -1.02 5.89
C ILE A 18 5.00 -0.40 6.03
N LEU A 19 4.90 0.93 6.09
CA LEU A 19 3.61 1.62 6.18
C LEU A 19 2.73 1.32 4.96
N LEU A 20 3.31 1.34 3.76
CA LEU A 20 2.59 1.00 2.54
C LEU A 20 2.14 -0.47 2.50
N GLU A 21 2.99 -1.40 2.96
CA GLU A 21 2.64 -2.82 3.08
C GLU A 21 1.42 -3.01 3.99
N VAL A 22 1.43 -2.39 5.17
CA VAL A 22 0.32 -2.45 6.13
C VAL A 22 -0.95 -1.84 5.54
N SER A 23 -0.84 -0.67 4.89
CA SER A 23 -1.99 -0.03 4.24
C SER A 23 -2.57 -0.89 3.10
N GLU A 24 -1.73 -1.58 2.31
CA GLU A 24 -2.22 -2.48 1.27
C GLU A 24 -3.04 -3.64 1.86
N ILE A 25 -2.57 -4.23 2.96
CA ILE A 25 -3.27 -5.30 3.68
C ILE A 25 -4.61 -4.79 4.22
N GLU A 26 -4.63 -3.63 4.88
CA GLU A 26 -5.86 -3.02 5.40
C GLU A 26 -6.87 -2.73 4.29
N PHE A 27 -6.44 -2.19 3.15
CA PHE A 27 -7.34 -1.94 2.04
C PHE A 27 -7.87 -3.22 1.39
N LYS A 28 -7.07 -4.28 1.27
CA LYS A 28 -7.55 -5.58 0.80
C LYS A 28 -8.61 -6.15 1.73
N ASN A 29 -8.35 -6.14 3.04
CA ASN A 29 -9.33 -6.57 4.04
C ASN A 29 -10.62 -5.74 3.94
N ARG A 30 -10.50 -4.42 3.73
CA ARG A 30 -11.66 -3.55 3.57
C ARG A 30 -12.48 -3.85 2.32
N VAL A 31 -11.82 -4.19 1.21
CA VAL A 31 -12.51 -4.62 -0.02
C VAL A 31 -13.29 -5.90 0.25
N ASP A 32 -12.71 -6.86 0.97
CA ASP A 32 -13.38 -8.12 1.29
C ASP A 32 -14.57 -7.92 2.24
N GLU A 33 -14.44 -7.06 3.26
CA GLU A 33 -15.54 -6.65 4.13
C GLU A 33 -16.69 -6.01 3.33
N ILE A 34 -16.38 -5.10 2.41
CA ILE A 34 -17.41 -4.43 1.59
C ILE A 34 -18.08 -5.44 0.67
N LYS A 35 -17.34 -6.34 0.03
CA LYS A 35 -17.91 -7.41 -0.81
C LYS A 35 -18.89 -8.28 -0.03
N GLN A 36 -18.55 -8.66 1.20
CA GLN A 36 -19.42 -9.46 2.06
C GLN A 36 -20.69 -8.69 2.45
N ASN A 37 -20.56 -7.41 2.82
CA ASN A 37 -21.69 -6.60 3.30
C ASN A 37 -22.60 -6.07 2.18
N PHE A 38 -22.09 -5.94 0.95
CA PHE A 38 -22.78 -5.31 -0.18
C PHE A 38 -22.96 -6.25 -1.38
N GLN A 39 -22.85 -7.58 -1.21
CA GLN A 39 -22.85 -8.56 -2.31
C GLN A 39 -24.01 -8.41 -3.32
N ASN A 40 -25.18 -7.94 -2.88
CA ASN A 40 -26.36 -7.74 -3.73
C ASN A 40 -26.75 -6.26 -3.90
N SER A 41 -25.87 -5.33 -3.52
CA SER A 41 -26.10 -3.90 -3.67
C SER A 41 -25.54 -3.39 -4.98
N ALA A 42 -26.30 -2.53 -5.67
CA ALA A 42 -25.82 -1.78 -6.83
C ALA A 42 -24.66 -0.83 -6.48
N ASP A 43 -24.48 -0.50 -5.20
CA ASP A 43 -23.39 0.37 -4.74
C ASP A 43 -22.05 -0.35 -4.59
N LEU A 44 -22.01 -1.69 -4.67
CA LEU A 44 -20.80 -2.47 -4.39
C LEU A 44 -19.60 -1.97 -5.21
N GLU A 45 -19.78 -1.86 -6.53
CA GLU A 45 -18.71 -1.44 -7.44
C GLU A 45 -18.23 -0.02 -7.12
N ARG A 46 -19.18 0.90 -6.89
CA ARG A 46 -18.90 2.29 -6.51
C ARG A 46 -18.08 2.39 -5.23
N LEU A 47 -18.26 1.47 -4.28
CA LEU A 47 -17.53 1.44 -3.01
C LEU A 47 -16.13 0.82 -3.15
N ILE A 48 -15.98 -0.27 -3.91
CA ILE A 48 -14.70 -0.99 -3.98
C ILE A 48 -13.72 -0.41 -5.00
N VAL A 49 -14.19 0.16 -6.12
CA VAL A 49 -13.32 0.65 -7.20
C VAL A 49 -12.29 1.69 -6.71
N PRO A 50 -12.68 2.74 -5.95
CA PRO A 50 -11.71 3.71 -5.43
C PRO A 50 -10.65 3.09 -4.51
N ILE A 51 -11.01 2.02 -3.80
CA ILE A 51 -10.10 1.30 -2.89
C ILE A 51 -9.13 0.43 -3.69
N LEU A 52 -9.62 -0.25 -4.73
CA LEU A 52 -8.78 -1.01 -5.67
C LEU A 52 -7.78 -0.08 -6.39
N ASP A 53 -8.22 1.09 -6.84
CA ASP A 53 -7.35 2.10 -7.43
C ASP A 53 -6.27 2.55 -6.45
N ARG A 54 -6.60 2.69 -5.15
CA ARG A 54 -5.61 3.04 -4.13
C ARG A 54 -4.62 1.90 -3.88
N ILE A 55 -5.08 0.64 -3.89
CA ILE A 55 -4.21 -0.54 -3.78
C ILE A 55 -3.19 -0.57 -4.92
N GLU A 56 -3.60 -0.33 -6.18
CA GLU A 56 -2.67 -0.31 -7.31
C GLU A 56 -1.64 0.82 -7.23
N LYS A 57 -2.04 2.00 -6.73
CA LYS A 57 -1.11 3.09 -6.44
C LYS A 57 -0.09 2.69 -5.36
N ILE A 58 -0.55 2.06 -4.27
CA ILE A 58 0.33 1.60 -3.19
C ILE A 58 1.33 0.56 -3.68
N LYS A 59 0.90 -0.40 -4.51
CA LYS A 59 1.81 -1.38 -5.11
C LYS A 59 2.90 -0.71 -5.95
N SER A 60 2.53 0.31 -6.73
CA SER A 60 3.47 1.08 -7.55
C SER A 60 4.46 1.86 -6.68
N GLU A 61 3.98 2.52 -5.62
CA GLU A 61 4.82 3.23 -4.64
C GLU A 61 5.79 2.27 -3.93
N LYS A 62 5.31 1.10 -3.49
CA LYS A 62 6.14 0.05 -2.87
C LYS A 62 7.23 -0.45 -3.81
N LEU A 63 6.90 -0.73 -5.07
CA LEU A 63 7.85 -1.23 -6.06
C LEU A 63 8.99 -0.22 -6.29
N SER A 64 8.67 1.08 -6.33
CA SER A 64 9.67 2.15 -6.41
C SER A 64 10.62 2.10 -5.22
N ILE A 65 10.09 2.05 -4.00
CA ILE A 65 10.90 2.02 -2.77
C ILE A 65 11.72 0.72 -2.67
N ALA A 66 11.14 -0.43 -3.00
CA ALA A 66 11.83 -1.72 -3.01
C ALA A 66 13.02 -1.73 -3.96
N SER A 67 12.87 -1.11 -5.14
CA SER A 67 13.96 -0.96 -6.10
C SER A 67 15.06 -0.04 -5.58
N GLU A 68 14.71 1.07 -4.91
CA GLU A 68 15.69 1.97 -4.27
C GLU A 68 16.44 1.33 -3.09
N LEU A 69 15.82 0.36 -2.42
CA LEU A 69 16.37 -0.36 -1.27
C LEU A 69 16.96 -1.73 -1.62
N ASN A 70 16.89 -2.15 -2.88
CA ASN A 70 17.28 -3.49 -3.35
C ASN A 70 16.60 -4.63 -2.57
N LEU A 71 15.28 -4.52 -2.34
CA LEU A 71 14.47 -5.54 -1.64
C LEU A 71 13.82 -6.57 -2.59
N ASN A 72 14.16 -6.52 -3.88
CA ASN A 72 13.56 -7.33 -4.94
C ASN A 72 14.10 -8.76 -4.97
#